data_AF-A0A0A2X859-F1
#
_entry.id   AF-A0A0A2X859-F1
#
_cell.length_a   1.000
_cell.length_b   1.000
_cell.length_c   1.000
_cell.angle_alpha   90.00
_cell.angle_beta   90.00
_cell.angle_gamma   90.00
#
_symmetry.space_group_name_H-M   'P 1'
#
loop_
_entity.id
_entity.type
_entity.pdbx_description
1 polymer ?
#
loop_
_entity_poly.entity_id
_entity_poly.type
_entity_poly.pdbx_seq_one_letter_code
_entity_poly.pdbx_strand_id
1 'polypeptide(L)'
;MKKFIVAGDLNATFFTREMRVNDFIDSYQNKLFYSRTLFNVTACIRELDKKQSPPNNLNPLRLHNQIDKLIKEYNPMYIVLCLGQFDIEFDYYYRNIIEGKNNDFFLNELIEIYKAYILKLYQEYGVKTIIKGLNPSVLIHEQTSSYYVSQKITTYYGCGDKTKDYDLFMKVIHGVRSPESKFARRFQLIEEFNLSLQELAKEMKISYFNVWDKLIDKETNMVELQFMPAKETHYIIDSFITRKVHYDALYEVISKC
;
A
#
# COMPACT_ATOMS: atom_id res chain seq x y z
N MET A 1 -3.31 -22.15 -17.62
CA MET A 1 -2.94 -20.72 -17.46
C MET A 1 -3.32 -20.31 -16.04
N LYS A 2 -2.37 -19.81 -15.24
CA LYS A 2 -2.67 -19.36 -13.87
C LYS A 2 -3.46 -18.02 -13.96
N LYS A 3 -4.47 -17.84 -13.12
CA LYS A 3 -5.27 -16.60 -13.04
C LYS A 3 -4.91 -15.88 -11.75
N PHE A 4 -4.59 -14.59 -11.84
CA PHE A 4 -4.22 -13.77 -10.69
C PHE A 4 -5.14 -12.56 -10.56
N ILE A 5 -5.40 -12.16 -9.33
CA ILE A 5 -5.80 -10.80 -9.00
C ILE A 5 -4.60 -10.10 -8.38
N VAL A 6 -4.39 -8.83 -8.70
CA VAL A 6 -3.52 -7.94 -7.92
C VAL A 6 -4.41 -6.89 -7.27
N ALA A 7 -4.39 -6.77 -5.95
CA ALA A 7 -5.22 -5.84 -5.21
C ALA A 7 -4.36 -4.94 -4.32
N GLY A 8 -4.50 -3.62 -4.46
CA GLY A 8 -3.67 -2.69 -3.73
C GLY A 8 -4.02 -1.23 -3.89
N ASP A 9 -3.08 -0.38 -3.49
CA ASP A 9 -3.18 1.06 -3.71
C ASP A 9 -2.99 1.43 -5.19
N LEU A 10 -2.84 2.72 -5.51
CA LEU A 10 -2.56 3.14 -6.88
C LEU A 10 -1.26 2.53 -7.45
N ASN A 11 -0.29 2.11 -6.63
CA ASN A 11 0.90 1.41 -7.14
C ASN A 11 0.58 -0.01 -7.66
N ALA A 12 -0.60 -0.57 -7.38
CA ALA A 12 -1.03 -1.82 -8.02
C ALA A 12 -1.22 -1.66 -9.54
N THR A 13 -1.37 -0.43 -10.06
CA THR A 13 -1.44 -0.17 -11.51
C THR A 13 -0.22 -0.66 -12.27
N PHE A 14 0.94 -0.83 -11.60
CA PHE A 14 2.15 -1.36 -12.22
C PHE A 14 1.97 -2.76 -12.82
N PHE A 15 0.98 -3.51 -12.32
CA PHE A 15 0.63 -4.86 -12.79
C PHE A 15 -0.52 -4.87 -13.83
N THR A 16 -0.97 -3.69 -14.28
CA THR A 16 -1.99 -3.58 -15.33
C THR A 16 -1.36 -3.73 -16.72
N ARG A 17 -2.15 -4.31 -17.63
CA ARG A 17 -1.79 -4.45 -19.05
C ARG A 17 -1.85 -3.13 -19.82
N GLU A 18 -2.46 -2.09 -19.28
CA GLU A 18 -2.68 -0.85 -20.00
C GLU A 18 -1.58 0.18 -19.72
N MET A 19 -0.92 0.61 -20.80
CA MET A 19 -0.74 1.99 -21.28
C MET A 19 0.45 1.95 -22.23
N ARG A 20 0.14 1.56 -23.48
CA ARG A 20 1.05 0.84 -24.38
C ARG A 20 2.33 1.61 -24.69
N VAL A 21 3.42 0.86 -24.91
CA VAL A 21 4.09 1.04 -26.21
C VAL A 21 3.74 -0.08 -27.21
N ASN A 22 3.38 -1.31 -26.82
CA ASN A 22 2.49 -2.24 -27.57
C ASN A 22 2.33 -3.61 -26.83
N ASP A 23 1.49 -3.90 -25.84
CA ASP A 23 1.05 -3.26 -24.59
C ASP A 23 2.06 -3.58 -23.45
N PHE A 24 3.18 -2.87 -23.50
CA PHE A 24 4.49 -3.10 -22.86
C PHE A 24 4.87 -4.56 -22.54
N ILE A 25 5.51 -5.27 -23.46
CA ILE A 25 5.10 -5.44 -24.86
C ILE A 25 4.56 -6.89 -24.85
N ASP A 26 3.23 -7.04 -24.90
CA ASP A 26 2.42 -8.24 -24.56
C ASP A 26 2.55 -8.80 -23.12
N SER A 27 2.57 -7.92 -22.10
CA SER A 27 2.79 -8.20 -20.65
C SER A 27 4.24 -8.55 -20.27
N TYR A 28 5.19 -8.26 -21.16
CA TYR A 28 6.60 -8.65 -21.14
C TYR A 28 6.85 -10.15 -21.45
N GLN A 29 6.33 -10.53 -22.63
CA GLN A 29 6.63 -11.72 -23.46
C GLN A 29 6.39 -13.12 -22.86
N ASN A 30 5.14 -13.36 -22.42
CA ASN A 30 4.51 -14.69 -22.28
C ASN A 30 5.03 -15.68 -21.20
N LYS A 31 5.01 -15.27 -19.92
CA LYS A 31 4.90 -16.22 -18.79
C LYS A 31 3.44 -16.30 -18.30
N LEU A 32 2.63 -16.95 -19.14
CA LEU A 32 1.18 -17.31 -19.07
C LEU A 32 0.46 -17.14 -17.72
N PHE A 33 0.08 -15.90 -17.40
CA PHE A 33 -1.05 -15.66 -16.52
C PHE A 33 -1.95 -14.51 -16.94
N TYR A 34 -3.25 -14.69 -16.70
CA TYR A 34 -4.26 -13.64 -16.88
C TYR A 34 -4.37 -12.92 -15.53
N SER A 35 -4.03 -11.63 -15.49
CA SER A 35 -4.15 -10.80 -14.29
C SER A 35 -5.31 -9.82 -14.43
N ARG A 36 -6.08 -9.66 -13.36
CA ARG A 36 -6.91 -8.46 -13.16
C ARG A 36 -6.32 -7.65 -12.02
N THR A 37 -6.20 -6.35 -12.23
CA THR A 37 -5.74 -5.44 -11.19
C THR A 37 -6.93 -4.66 -10.64
N LEU A 38 -7.05 -4.65 -9.32
CA LEU A 38 -7.94 -3.79 -8.58
C LEU A 38 -7.07 -2.80 -7.80
N PHE A 39 -7.32 -1.51 -7.96
CA PHE A 39 -6.65 -0.49 -7.16
C PHE A 39 -7.65 0.49 -6.55
N ASN A 40 -7.33 0.94 -5.33
CA ASN A 40 -8.05 2.01 -4.65
C ASN A 40 -7.03 3.00 -4.07
N VAL A 41 -7.27 4.30 -4.23
CA VAL A 41 -6.39 5.37 -3.70
C VAL A 41 -6.17 5.24 -2.18
N THR A 42 -7.10 4.60 -1.48
CA THR A 42 -7.00 4.28 -0.04
C THR A 42 -7.03 2.79 0.23
N ALA A 43 -6.26 2.00 -0.51
CA ALA A 43 -6.16 0.60 -0.16
C ALA A 43 -5.44 0.42 1.18
N CYS A 44 -6.25 0.19 2.21
CA CYS A 44 -5.80 -0.04 3.58
C CYS A 44 -6.05 -1.49 3.98
N ILE A 45 -5.29 -1.96 4.96
CA ILE A 45 -5.53 -3.26 5.60
C ILE A 45 -6.73 -3.15 6.55
N ARG A 46 -6.79 -2.03 7.28
CA ARG A 46 -7.94 -1.70 8.10
C ARG A 46 -9.03 -1.11 7.21
N GLU A 47 -10.17 -1.77 7.14
CA GLU A 47 -11.39 -1.12 6.65
C GLU A 47 -11.77 -0.02 7.66
N LEU A 48 -11.71 1.26 7.25
CA LEU A 48 -12.15 2.35 8.13
C LEU A 48 -13.64 2.17 8.43
N ASP A 49 -14.08 2.36 9.68
CA ASP A 49 -15.50 2.20 10.01
C ASP A 49 -16.38 3.21 9.23
N LYS A 50 -17.63 2.82 8.90
CA LYS A 50 -18.59 3.67 8.14
C LYS A 50 -18.81 5.03 8.79
N LYS A 51 -18.68 5.10 10.12
CA LYS A 51 -18.85 6.32 10.91
C LYS A 51 -17.65 7.26 10.87
N GLN A 52 -16.47 6.75 10.47
CA GLN A 52 -15.22 7.51 10.36
C GLN A 52 -14.85 7.84 8.92
N SER A 53 -15.65 7.36 7.96
CA SER A 53 -15.43 7.62 6.54
C SER A 53 -15.82 9.05 6.19
N PRO A 54 -15.01 9.76 5.38
CA PRO A 54 -15.38 11.08 4.92
C PRO A 54 -16.65 10.99 4.06
N PRO A 55 -17.53 12.02 4.07
CA PRO A 55 -18.77 12.02 3.30
C PRO A 55 -18.59 11.92 1.78
N ASN A 56 -17.36 12.01 1.27
CA ASN A 56 -17.02 12.22 -0.14
C ASN A 56 -16.68 10.95 -0.94
N ASN A 57 -17.32 9.80 -0.68
CA ASN A 57 -17.18 8.55 -1.48
C ASN A 57 -15.75 7.95 -1.63
N LEU A 58 -14.71 8.55 -1.05
CA LEU A 58 -13.33 8.06 -1.05
C LEU A 58 -13.11 7.00 0.03
N ASN A 59 -13.97 5.98 0.01
CA ASN A 59 -14.19 5.11 1.15
C ASN A 59 -13.33 3.83 1.05
N PRO A 60 -12.34 3.62 1.96
CA PRO A 60 -11.55 2.37 2.01
C PRO A 60 -12.41 1.12 2.29
N LEU A 61 -13.64 1.30 2.79
CA LEU A 61 -14.66 0.27 3.12
C LEU A 61 -15.08 -0.69 2.00
N ARG A 62 -14.49 -0.57 0.81
CA ARG A 62 -14.88 -1.39 -0.33
C ARG A 62 -13.79 -2.27 -0.83
N LEU A 63 -12.55 -2.20 -0.32
CA LEU A 63 -11.49 -3.00 -0.92
C LEU A 63 -11.73 -4.50 -0.71
N HIS A 64 -12.01 -4.97 0.52
CA HIS A 64 -12.27 -6.41 0.71
C HIS A 64 -13.53 -6.86 -0.02
N ASN A 65 -14.59 -6.05 -0.01
CA ASN A 65 -15.83 -6.34 -0.76
C ASN A 65 -15.61 -6.38 -2.29
N GLN A 66 -14.77 -5.49 -2.82
CA GLN A 66 -14.41 -5.46 -4.24
C GLN A 66 -13.51 -6.65 -4.60
N ILE A 67 -12.56 -7.02 -3.74
CA ILE A 67 -11.75 -8.22 -3.89
C ILE A 67 -12.65 -9.47 -3.89
N ASP A 68 -13.55 -9.61 -2.91
CA ASP A 68 -14.49 -10.73 -2.81
C ASP A 68 -15.36 -10.85 -4.06
N LYS A 69 -15.92 -9.74 -4.54
CA LYS A 69 -16.69 -9.68 -5.78
C LYS A 69 -15.84 -10.11 -6.98
N LEU A 70 -14.62 -9.58 -7.09
CA LEU A 70 -13.73 -9.88 -8.19
C LEU A 70 -13.27 -11.35 -8.18
N ILE A 71 -13.03 -11.93 -7.01
CA ILE A 71 -12.72 -13.36 -6.85
C ILE A 71 -13.88 -14.21 -7.36
N LYS A 72 -15.12 -13.90 -6.98
CA LYS A 72 -16.32 -14.63 -7.43
C LYS A 72 -16.52 -14.55 -8.94
N GLU A 73 -16.30 -13.37 -9.53
CA GLU A 73 -16.46 -13.16 -10.98
C GLU A 73 -15.34 -13.79 -11.80
N TYR A 74 -14.10 -13.74 -11.30
CA TYR A 74 -12.91 -14.06 -12.06
C TYR A 74 -12.36 -15.48 -11.82
N ASN A 75 -12.66 -16.03 -10.64
CA ASN A 75 -12.16 -17.30 -10.11
C ASN A 75 -10.64 -17.44 -10.27
N PRO A 76 -9.83 -16.59 -9.59
CA PRO A 76 -8.39 -16.64 -9.64
C PRO A 76 -7.83 -17.84 -8.87
N MET A 77 -6.65 -18.30 -9.27
CA MET A 77 -5.87 -19.26 -8.47
C MET A 77 -5.07 -18.57 -7.37
N TYR A 78 -4.65 -17.32 -7.62
CA TYR A 78 -3.84 -16.55 -6.71
C TYR A 78 -4.31 -15.09 -6.60
N ILE A 79 -4.02 -14.46 -5.47
CA ILE A 79 -4.16 -13.02 -5.26
C ILE A 79 -2.85 -12.44 -4.74
N VAL A 80 -2.41 -11.34 -5.34
CA VAL A 80 -1.28 -10.53 -4.86
C VAL A 80 -1.85 -9.36 -4.06
N LEU A 81 -1.50 -9.29 -2.78
CA LEU A 81 -1.93 -8.20 -1.90
C LEU A 81 -0.80 -7.16 -1.79
N CYS A 82 -1.11 -5.93 -2.18
CA CYS A 82 -0.25 -4.75 -2.16
C CYS A 82 -0.88 -3.69 -1.23
N LEU A 83 -1.05 -4.04 0.05
CA LEU A 83 -1.79 -3.26 1.05
C LEU A 83 -0.87 -2.75 2.16
N GLY A 84 -1.22 -1.61 2.77
CA GLY A 84 -0.57 -1.12 3.99
C GLY A 84 0.13 0.23 3.86
N GLN A 85 0.42 0.73 2.65
CA GLN A 85 1.15 1.99 2.48
C GLN A 85 0.40 3.15 3.15
N PHE A 86 -0.92 3.21 2.93
CA PHE A 86 -1.75 4.25 3.52
C PHE A 86 -1.83 4.10 5.06
N ASP A 87 -1.96 2.88 5.57
CA ASP A 87 -1.99 2.61 7.00
C ASP A 87 -0.71 3.13 7.68
N ILE A 88 0.47 2.85 7.10
CA ILE A 88 1.76 3.29 7.65
C ILE A 88 1.98 4.80 7.50
N GLU A 89 1.67 5.38 6.33
CA GLU A 89 2.03 6.77 6.04
C GLU A 89 1.03 7.82 6.51
N PHE A 90 -0.22 7.42 6.80
CA PHE A 90 -1.27 8.34 7.25
C PHE A 90 -2.00 7.85 8.49
N ASP A 91 -2.53 6.62 8.51
CA ASP A 91 -3.35 6.15 9.65
C ASP A 91 -2.53 6.08 10.95
N TYR A 92 -1.26 5.67 10.87
CA TYR A 92 -0.33 5.72 12.01
C TYR A 92 -0.29 7.11 12.66
N TYR A 93 -0.09 8.15 11.85
CA TYR A 93 0.00 9.53 12.33
C TYR A 93 -1.33 10.05 12.85
N TYR A 94 -2.43 9.72 12.19
CA TYR A 94 -3.76 10.06 12.67
C TYR A 94 -4.01 9.47 14.07
N ARG A 95 -3.74 8.17 14.27
CA ARG A 95 -3.94 7.50 15.57
C ARG A 95 -2.99 8.03 16.65
N ASN A 96 -1.73 8.28 16.31
CA ASN A 96 -0.73 8.78 17.25
C ASN A 96 -1.06 10.21 17.71
N ILE A 97 -1.26 11.11 16.74
CA ILE A 97 -1.36 12.56 16.99
C ILE A 97 -2.78 12.97 17.39
N ILE A 98 -3.80 12.40 16.75
CA ILE A 98 -5.18 12.83 16.93
C ILE A 98 -5.86 12.03 18.03
N GLU A 99 -5.79 10.70 17.96
CA GLU A 99 -6.43 9.83 18.94
C GLU A 99 -5.60 9.65 20.22
N GLY A 100 -4.31 10.02 20.22
CA GLY A 100 -3.41 9.87 21.37
C GLY A 100 -3.22 8.40 21.78
N LYS A 101 -3.43 7.46 20.85
CA LYS A 101 -3.29 6.03 21.14
C LYS A 101 -1.81 5.67 21.24
N ASN A 102 -1.47 4.84 22.23
CA ASN A 102 -0.17 4.18 22.22
C ASN A 102 -0.12 3.24 21.00
N ASN A 103 0.79 3.54 20.08
CA ASN A 103 0.98 2.82 18.83
C ASN A 103 2.09 1.76 18.88
N ASP A 104 2.60 1.41 20.08
CA ASP A 104 3.60 0.34 20.26
C ASP A 104 3.14 -1.00 19.64
N PHE A 105 1.83 -1.24 19.59
CA PHE A 105 1.23 -2.45 19.02
C PHE A 105 0.60 -2.25 17.64
N PHE A 106 0.76 -1.08 17.03
CA PHE A 106 0.09 -0.72 15.77
C PHE A 106 0.41 -1.72 14.64
N LEU A 107 1.69 -2.05 14.46
CA LEU A 107 2.11 -3.01 13.42
C LEU A 107 1.56 -4.41 13.70
N ASN A 108 1.62 -4.88 14.95
CA ASN A 108 1.06 -6.18 15.33
C ASN A 108 -0.46 -6.24 15.06
N GLU A 109 -1.19 -5.18 15.38
CA GLU A 109 -2.63 -5.09 15.09
C GLU A 109 -2.91 -5.17 13.59
N LEU A 110 -2.15 -4.46 12.75
CA LEU A 110 -2.28 -4.53 11.30
C LEU A 110 -1.98 -5.94 10.77
N ILE A 111 -0.93 -6.58 11.28
CA ILE A 111 -0.53 -7.94 10.86
C ILE A 111 -1.60 -8.97 11.20
N GLU A 112 -2.23 -8.89 12.37
CA GLU A 112 -3.33 -9.80 12.74
C GLU A 112 -4.56 -9.60 11.85
N ILE A 113 -4.90 -8.36 11.49
CA ILE A 113 -5.98 -8.08 10.52
C ILE A 113 -5.61 -8.67 9.15
N TYR A 114 -4.37 -8.48 8.70
CA TYR A 114 -3.86 -9.02 7.45
C TYR A 114 -3.95 -10.55 7.43
N LYS A 115 -3.49 -11.20 8.49
CA LYS A 115 -3.53 -12.66 8.68
C LYS A 115 -4.96 -13.20 8.63
N ALA A 116 -5.87 -12.58 9.37
CA ALA A 116 -7.28 -12.95 9.37
C ALA A 116 -7.89 -12.84 7.95
N TYR A 117 -7.54 -11.80 7.20
CA TYR A 117 -8.01 -11.63 5.84
C TYR A 117 -7.45 -12.69 4.87
N ILE A 118 -6.16 -13.02 4.96
CA ILE A 118 -5.55 -14.10 4.16
C ILE A 118 -6.23 -15.45 4.45
N LEU A 119 -6.47 -15.75 5.73
CA LEU A 119 -7.17 -16.98 6.12
C LEU A 119 -8.58 -17.03 5.55
N LYS A 120 -9.33 -15.92 5.61
CA LYS A 120 -10.64 -15.79 4.98
C LYS A 120 -10.58 -16.09 3.48
N LEU A 121 -9.64 -15.48 2.75
CA LEU A 121 -9.49 -15.67 1.30
C LEU A 121 -9.24 -17.14 0.93
N TYR A 122 -8.43 -17.84 1.72
CA TYR A 122 -8.17 -19.26 1.51
C TYR A 122 -9.38 -20.14 1.88
N GLN A 123 -10.01 -19.92 3.03
CA GLN A 123 -11.10 -20.75 3.54
C GLN A 123 -12.40 -20.58 2.74
N GLU A 124 -12.76 -19.35 2.36
CA GLU A 124 -14.00 -19.07 1.65
C GLU A 124 -13.89 -19.30 0.14
N TYR A 125 -12.72 -19.01 -0.45
CA TYR A 125 -12.56 -18.99 -1.90
C TYR A 125 -11.50 -19.94 -2.44
N GLY A 126 -10.68 -20.58 -1.59
CA GLY A 126 -9.58 -21.44 -2.03
C GLY A 126 -8.45 -20.71 -2.76
N VAL A 127 -8.39 -19.38 -2.65
CA VAL A 127 -7.41 -18.55 -3.37
C VAL A 127 -6.08 -18.52 -2.60
N LYS A 128 -4.97 -18.78 -3.30
CA LYS A 128 -3.63 -18.69 -2.71
C LYS A 128 -3.15 -17.24 -2.67
N THR A 129 -2.57 -16.80 -1.57
CA THR A 129 -2.10 -15.42 -1.42
C THR A 129 -0.60 -15.28 -1.67
N ILE A 130 -0.22 -14.17 -2.30
CA ILE A 130 1.16 -13.66 -2.41
C ILE A 130 1.16 -12.26 -1.77
N ILE A 131 2.10 -12.00 -0.88
CA ILE A 131 2.26 -10.67 -0.25
C ILE A 131 3.32 -9.87 -1.02
N LYS A 132 3.00 -8.63 -1.41
CA LYS A 132 3.98 -7.63 -1.84
C LYS A 132 4.32 -6.72 -0.66
N GLY A 133 5.61 -6.55 -0.37
CA GLY A 133 6.08 -5.51 0.54
C GLY A 133 5.73 -4.10 0.07
N LEU A 134 5.66 -3.16 0.99
CA LEU A 134 5.49 -1.74 0.75
C LEU A 134 6.63 -1.15 -0.08
N ASN A 135 6.31 -0.10 -0.84
CA ASN A 135 7.31 0.65 -1.59
C ASN A 135 8.05 1.62 -0.65
N PRO A 136 9.29 2.03 -0.97
CA PRO A 136 9.93 3.12 -0.27
C PRO A 136 9.10 4.41 -0.41
N SER A 137 9.07 5.20 0.66
CA SER A 137 8.37 6.48 0.64
C SER A 137 9.08 7.46 -0.28
N VAL A 138 8.33 8.12 -1.16
CA VAL A 138 8.84 9.24 -1.98
C VAL A 138 8.73 10.59 -1.28
N LEU A 139 8.14 10.61 -0.09
CA LEU A 139 8.01 11.80 0.75
C LEU A 139 9.32 12.04 1.50
N ILE A 140 10.40 12.37 0.77
CA ILE A 140 11.78 12.44 1.30
C ILE A 140 12.18 13.81 1.88
N HIS A 141 11.32 14.83 1.76
CA HIS A 141 11.56 16.15 2.31
C HIS A 141 10.56 16.45 3.43
N GLU A 142 11.06 16.78 4.63
CA GLU A 142 10.22 16.96 5.81
C GLU A 142 9.11 17.99 5.60
N GLN A 143 9.42 19.17 5.08
CA GLN A 143 8.45 20.26 4.97
C GLN A 143 7.27 19.92 4.06
N THR A 144 7.55 19.44 2.84
CA THR A 144 6.52 19.05 1.86
C THR A 144 5.80 17.79 2.31
N SER A 145 6.53 16.85 2.93
CA SER A 145 5.96 15.64 3.48
C SER A 145 4.95 15.90 4.59
N SER A 146 5.28 16.75 5.59
CA SER A 146 4.34 17.06 6.66
C SER A 146 3.08 17.73 6.10
N TYR A 147 3.24 18.66 5.15
CA TYR A 147 2.12 19.30 4.50
C TYR A 147 1.21 18.29 3.79
N TYR A 148 1.79 17.41 2.97
CA TYR A 148 1.07 16.41 2.21
C TYR A 148 0.36 15.39 3.12
N VAL A 149 1.03 14.90 4.17
CA VAL A 149 0.43 13.99 5.17
C VAL A 149 -0.75 14.67 5.87
N SER A 150 -0.57 15.92 6.32
CA SER A 150 -1.66 16.68 6.93
C SER A 150 -2.83 16.89 5.99
N GLN A 151 -2.57 17.25 4.73
CA GLN A 151 -3.61 17.41 3.71
C GLN A 151 -4.38 16.11 3.51
N LYS A 152 -3.69 14.96 3.44
CA LYS A 152 -4.31 13.65 3.28
C LYS A 152 -5.14 13.29 4.50
N ILE A 153 -4.59 13.38 5.70
CA ILE A 153 -5.33 13.09 6.94
C ILE A 153 -6.57 13.98 7.05
N THR A 154 -6.46 15.29 6.81
CA THR A 154 -7.62 16.18 6.81
C THR A 154 -8.64 15.82 5.73
N THR A 155 -8.19 15.44 4.53
CA THR A 155 -9.10 15.00 3.46
C THR A 155 -9.88 13.73 3.84
N TYR A 156 -9.23 12.81 4.56
CA TYR A 156 -9.82 11.51 4.88
C TYR A 156 -10.60 11.48 6.20
N TYR A 157 -10.13 12.18 7.23
CA TYR A 157 -10.72 12.16 8.57
C TYR A 157 -11.38 13.48 8.96
N GLY A 158 -11.31 14.50 8.11
CA GLY A 158 -12.00 15.77 8.30
C GLY A 158 -13.52 15.61 8.28
N CYS A 159 -14.21 16.54 8.94
CA CYS A 159 -15.67 16.53 9.03
C CYS A 159 -16.35 17.41 7.99
N GLY A 160 -15.59 18.09 7.12
CA GLY A 160 -16.10 19.01 6.09
C GLY A 160 -16.42 20.42 6.61
N ASP A 161 -16.19 20.67 7.90
CA ASP A 161 -16.26 22.01 8.49
C ASP A 161 -14.90 22.67 8.33
N LYS A 162 -14.84 23.78 7.60
CA LYS A 162 -13.57 24.44 7.25
C LYS A 162 -12.72 24.81 8.45
N THR A 163 -13.32 25.25 9.54
CA THR A 163 -12.59 25.67 10.74
C THR A 163 -12.03 24.45 11.46
N LYS A 164 -12.86 23.42 11.68
CA LYS A 164 -12.41 22.18 12.34
C LYS A 164 -11.37 21.43 11.51
N ASP A 165 -11.53 21.41 10.19
CA ASP A 165 -10.59 20.77 9.27
C ASP A 165 -9.26 21.52 9.22
N TYR A 166 -9.27 22.85 9.36
CA TYR A 166 -8.07 23.66 9.51
C TYR A 166 -7.36 23.38 10.85
N ASP A 167 -8.11 23.30 11.96
CA ASP A 167 -7.55 22.96 13.27
C ASP A 167 -6.93 21.55 13.26
N LEU A 168 -7.60 20.58 12.61
CA LEU A 168 -7.07 19.23 12.37
C LEU A 168 -5.77 19.30 11.56
N PHE A 169 -5.77 20.02 10.43
CA PHE A 169 -4.59 20.18 9.59
C PHE A 169 -3.39 20.73 10.37
N MET A 170 -3.61 21.79 11.17
CA MET A 170 -2.58 22.40 12.00
C MET A 170 -2.10 21.46 13.11
N LYS A 171 -3.00 20.70 13.73
CA LYS A 171 -2.61 19.70 14.73
C LYS A 171 -1.73 18.61 14.12
N VAL A 172 -2.10 18.08 12.95
CA VAL A 172 -1.31 17.04 12.26
C VAL A 172 0.04 17.58 11.80
N ILE A 173 0.09 18.78 11.20
CA ILE A 173 1.36 19.30 10.66
C ILE A 173 2.38 19.56 11.76
N HIS A 174 1.93 20.02 12.93
CA HIS A 174 2.79 20.17 14.11
C HIS A 174 3.19 18.82 14.72
N GLY A 175 2.27 17.86 14.78
CA GLY A 175 2.56 16.53 15.30
C GLY A 175 3.54 15.73 14.43
N VAL A 176 3.42 15.77 13.09
CA VAL A 176 4.35 15.07 12.17
C VAL A 176 5.76 15.64 12.26
N ARG A 177 5.88 16.93 12.60
CA ARG A 177 7.17 17.62 12.81
C ARG A 177 7.72 17.45 14.24
N SER A 178 7.00 16.77 15.13
CA SER A 178 7.46 16.62 16.52
C SER A 178 8.66 15.66 16.60
N PRO A 179 9.54 15.82 17.61
CA PRO A 179 10.66 14.91 17.83
C PRO A 179 10.29 13.43 18.01
N GLU A 180 9.06 13.16 18.45
CA GLU A 180 8.52 11.82 18.73
C GLU A 180 7.92 11.17 17.48
N SER A 181 7.39 11.97 16.54
CA SER A 181 6.78 11.53 15.28
C SER A 181 7.68 11.76 14.06
N LYS A 182 8.99 11.96 14.31
CA LYS A 182 10.02 12.37 13.35
C LYS A 182 9.79 11.85 11.94
N PHE A 183 10.08 12.70 10.98
CA PHE A 183 10.21 12.38 9.57
C PHE A 183 10.90 11.02 9.29
N ALA A 184 12.01 10.71 10.00
CA ALA A 184 12.74 9.44 9.87
C ALA A 184 11.95 8.20 10.34
N ARG A 185 11.00 8.36 11.29
CA ARG A 185 10.20 7.25 11.83
C ARG A 185 9.32 6.61 10.75
N ARG A 186 8.88 7.37 9.74
CA ARG A 186 8.11 6.80 8.62
C ARG A 186 8.89 5.71 7.90
N PHE A 187 10.14 5.97 7.54
CA PHE A 187 10.97 5.02 6.80
C PHE A 187 11.19 3.76 7.63
N GLN A 188 11.50 3.94 8.91
CA GLN A 188 11.63 2.83 9.87
C GLN A 188 10.34 2.01 9.99
N LEU A 189 9.17 2.66 10.09
CA LEU A 189 7.89 1.96 10.17
C LEU A 189 7.61 1.12 8.92
N ILE A 190 7.95 1.64 7.74
CA ILE A 190 7.76 0.88 6.50
C ILE A 190 8.72 -0.33 6.46
N GLU A 191 9.98 -0.15 6.86
CA GLU A 191 10.96 -1.24 6.97
C GLU A 191 10.50 -2.31 7.98
N GLU A 192 10.11 -1.90 9.19
CA GLU A 192 9.57 -2.77 10.25
C GLU A 192 8.34 -3.53 9.76
N PHE A 193 7.40 -2.84 9.10
CA PHE A 193 6.20 -3.47 8.56
C PHE A 193 6.53 -4.48 7.45
N ASN A 194 7.49 -4.16 6.58
CA ASN A 194 7.95 -5.09 5.54
C ASN A 194 8.57 -6.36 6.13
N LEU A 195 9.34 -6.24 7.20
CA LEU A 195 9.86 -7.39 7.95
C LEU A 195 8.73 -8.21 8.56
N SER A 196 7.73 -7.55 9.18
CA SER A 196 6.57 -8.26 9.74
C SER A 196 5.75 -8.99 8.66
N LEU A 197 5.57 -8.39 7.48
CA LEU A 197 4.91 -9.04 6.34
C LEU A 197 5.69 -10.26 5.84
N GLN A 198 7.03 -10.18 5.84
CA GLN A 198 7.88 -11.30 5.45
C GLN A 198 7.81 -12.45 6.46
N GLU A 199 7.81 -12.15 7.76
CA GLU A 199 7.63 -13.16 8.81
C GLU A 199 6.23 -13.78 8.78
N LEU A 200 5.18 -12.98 8.56
CA LEU A 200 3.82 -13.49 8.34
C LEU A 200 3.77 -14.46 7.15
N ALA A 201 4.43 -14.12 6.04
CA ALA A 201 4.47 -14.98 4.86
C ALA A 201 5.15 -16.32 5.16
N LYS A 202 6.26 -16.31 5.91
CA LYS A 202 6.95 -17.53 6.38
C LYS A 202 6.05 -18.36 7.30
N GLU A 203 5.41 -17.74 8.29
CA GLU A 203 4.50 -18.40 9.23
C GLU A 203 3.37 -19.12 8.48
N MET A 204 2.73 -18.42 7.53
CA MET A 204 1.62 -18.94 6.74
C MET A 204 2.04 -19.83 5.57
N LYS A 205 3.35 -20.01 5.35
CA LYS A 205 3.92 -20.76 4.20
C LYS A 205 3.40 -20.25 2.85
N ILE A 206 3.24 -18.94 2.73
CA ILE A 206 2.85 -18.27 1.49
C ILE A 206 4.03 -17.49 0.92
N SER A 207 3.87 -16.99 -0.30
CA SER A 207 4.93 -16.29 -0.99
C SER A 207 4.96 -14.80 -0.66
N TYR A 208 6.18 -14.23 -0.62
CA TYR A 208 6.44 -12.81 -0.39
C TYR A 208 7.47 -12.29 -1.39
N PHE A 209 7.31 -11.05 -1.86
CA PHE A 209 8.36 -10.31 -2.56
C PHE A 209 8.38 -8.84 -2.16
N ASN A 210 9.55 -8.22 -2.31
CA ASN A 210 9.76 -6.79 -2.13
C ASN A 210 10.66 -6.27 -3.26
N VAL A 211 10.52 -5.00 -3.58
CA VAL A 211 11.27 -4.28 -4.63
C VAL A 211 12.20 -3.22 -4.05
N TRP A 212 12.24 -3.06 -2.72
CA TRP A 212 12.98 -2.00 -2.02
C TRP A 212 14.41 -1.83 -2.52
N ASP A 213 15.21 -2.90 -2.51
CA ASP A 213 16.62 -2.92 -2.94
C ASP A 213 16.85 -2.51 -4.40
N LYS A 214 15.78 -2.44 -5.21
CA LYS A 214 15.82 -2.01 -6.61
C LYS A 214 15.39 -0.57 -6.81
N LEU A 215 14.80 0.05 -5.78
CA LEU A 215 14.22 1.39 -5.84
C LEU A 215 14.97 2.41 -4.98
N ILE A 216 15.83 1.97 -4.06
CA ILE A 216 16.60 2.85 -3.18
C ILE A 216 18.04 3.05 -3.66
N ASP A 217 18.54 4.25 -3.38
CA ASP A 217 19.95 4.56 -3.35
C ASP A 217 20.56 3.95 -2.08
N LYS A 218 21.60 3.12 -2.25
CA LYS A 218 22.23 2.39 -1.14
C LYS A 218 23.10 3.25 -0.22
N GLU A 219 23.56 4.40 -0.68
CA GLU A 219 24.37 5.32 0.11
C GLU A 219 23.47 6.15 1.04
N THR A 220 22.30 6.55 0.54
CA THR A 220 21.38 7.43 1.27
C THR A 220 20.21 6.70 1.93
N ASN A 221 19.95 5.44 1.55
CA ASN A 221 18.76 4.66 1.91
C ASN A 221 17.43 5.37 1.53
N MET A 222 17.48 6.30 0.58
CA MET A 222 16.31 7.01 0.06
C MET A 222 15.92 6.46 -1.32
N VAL A 223 14.67 6.67 -1.74
CA VAL A 223 14.25 6.31 -3.10
C VAL A 223 15.11 7.06 -4.14
N GLU A 224 15.53 6.36 -5.21
CA GLU A 224 16.28 7.01 -6.28
C GLU A 224 15.41 8.03 -7.01
N LEU A 225 16.01 9.15 -7.46
CA LEU A 225 15.32 10.24 -8.14
C LEU A 225 14.49 9.80 -9.35
N GLN A 226 14.94 8.77 -10.08
CA GLN A 226 14.22 8.25 -11.25
C GLN A 226 12.88 7.59 -10.92
N PHE A 227 12.65 7.20 -9.67
CA PHE A 227 11.38 6.63 -9.21
C PHE A 227 10.50 7.68 -8.51
N MET A 228 10.98 8.91 -8.37
CA MET A 228 10.23 9.99 -7.73
C MET A 228 9.29 10.69 -8.71
N PRO A 229 8.04 10.97 -8.29
CA PRO A 229 7.10 11.76 -9.07
C PRO A 229 7.45 13.26 -9.00
N ALA A 230 7.16 13.99 -10.07
CA ALA A 230 7.32 15.45 -10.10
C ALA A 230 6.27 16.20 -9.24
N LYS A 231 5.13 15.57 -8.95
CA LYS A 231 4.05 16.13 -8.11
C LYS A 231 4.07 15.50 -6.74
N GLU A 232 3.63 16.25 -5.74
CA GLU A 232 3.47 15.73 -4.38
C GLU A 232 2.49 14.56 -4.35
N THR A 233 3.01 13.40 -4.01
CA THR A 233 2.26 12.17 -3.80
C THR A 233 3.12 11.24 -2.95
N HIS A 234 2.52 10.17 -2.45
CA HIS A 234 3.25 9.09 -1.78
C HIS A 234 3.52 7.87 -2.68
N TYR A 235 3.00 7.90 -3.90
CA TYR A 235 3.21 6.85 -4.88
C TYR A 235 4.53 7.06 -5.63
N ILE A 236 5.25 5.99 -5.92
CA ILE A 236 6.38 6.03 -6.85
C ILE A 236 5.86 6.29 -8.27
N ILE A 237 6.71 6.85 -9.14
CA ILE A 237 6.30 7.19 -10.50
C ILE A 237 5.95 5.93 -11.30
N ASP A 238 4.82 5.99 -12.02
CA ASP A 238 4.46 4.95 -12.98
C ASP A 238 5.28 5.13 -14.26
N SER A 239 6.30 4.29 -14.42
CA SER A 239 7.22 4.29 -15.55
C SER A 239 7.53 2.87 -16.01
N PHE A 240 8.07 2.70 -17.21
CA PHE A 240 8.46 1.38 -17.71
C PHE A 240 9.49 0.68 -16.81
N ILE A 241 10.43 1.43 -16.23
CA ILE A 241 11.43 0.86 -15.32
C ILE A 241 10.77 0.43 -14.00
N THR A 242 9.88 1.26 -13.44
CA THR A 242 9.11 0.92 -12.23
C THR A 242 8.30 -0.36 -12.45
N ARG A 243 7.54 -0.44 -13.54
CA ARG A 243 6.74 -1.62 -13.88
C ARG A 243 7.61 -2.86 -14.07
N LYS A 244 8.73 -2.75 -14.79
CA LYS A 244 9.66 -3.86 -14.99
C LYS A 244 10.18 -4.43 -13.67
N VAL A 245 10.64 -3.58 -12.76
CA VAL A 245 11.11 -3.99 -11.43
C VAL A 245 10.05 -4.80 -10.67
N HIS A 246 8.79 -4.33 -10.70
CA HIS A 246 7.68 -5.01 -10.03
C HIS A 246 7.30 -6.34 -10.69
N TYR A 247 7.26 -6.39 -12.02
CA TYR A 247 6.99 -7.61 -12.76
C TYR A 247 8.07 -8.66 -12.55
N ASP A 248 9.35 -8.29 -12.63
CA ASP A 248 10.47 -9.21 -12.44
C ASP A 248 10.40 -9.87 -11.04
N ALA A 249 10.16 -9.08 -10.00
CA ALA A 249 10.01 -9.58 -8.63
C ALA A 249 8.82 -10.53 -8.47
N LEU A 250 7.68 -10.19 -9.06
CA LEU A 250 6.49 -11.06 -9.04
C LEU A 250 6.73 -12.36 -9.82
N TYR A 251 7.36 -12.31 -10.98
CA TYR A 251 7.67 -13.49 -11.80
C TYR A 251 8.60 -14.46 -11.08
N GLU A 252 9.59 -13.93 -10.36
CA GLU A 252 10.53 -14.76 -9.62
C GLU A 252 9.80 -15.61 -8.56
N VAL A 253 8.83 -15.01 -7.89
CA VAL A 253 7.98 -15.70 -6.91
C VAL A 253 7.02 -16.68 -7.57
N ILE A 254 6.25 -16.25 -8.58
CA ILE A 254 5.24 -17.11 -9.23
C ILE A 254 5.87 -18.36 -9.86
N SER A 255 7.13 -18.28 -10.29
CA SER A 255 7.87 -19.41 -10.86
C SER A 255 8.16 -20.52 -9.85
N LYS A 256 8.11 -20.21 -8.55
CA LYS A 256 8.31 -21.13 -7.42
C LYS A 256 6.98 -21.66 -6.85
N CYS A 257 5.84 -21.13 -7.29
CA CYS A 257 4.49 -21.43 -6.79
C CYS A 257 3.73 -22.52 -7.54
#